data_AF-R7BP13-F1
#
_entry.id   AF-R7BP13-F1
#
_cell.length_a   1.000
_cell.length_b   1.000
_cell.length_c   1.000
_cell.angle_alpha   90.00
_cell.angle_beta   90.00
_cell.angle_gamma   90.00
#
_symmetry.space_group_name_H-M   'P 1'
#
loop_
_entity.id
_entity.type
_entity.pdbx_description
1 polymer ?
#
loop_
_entity_poly.entity_id
_entity_poly.type
_entity_poly.pdbx_seq_one_letter_code
_entity_poly.pdbx_strand_id
1 'polypeptide(L)'
;MISDEERREVAARLRGLDEATATLSQVYSRQEYDAMVLSAIRAVVGEGDIFHLLADLIDRPTCELDHIDTDPAQDGYPLRLHECSNCRRLCYEIYGEFEYCPHCGAEVQE
;
A
#
# COMPACT_ATOMS: atom_id res chain seq x y z
N MET A 1 -2.85 -9.87 2.58
CA MET A 1 -2.56 -8.56 1.97
C MET A 1 -3.02 -7.47 2.94
N ILE A 2 -2.12 -6.60 3.34
CA ILE A 2 -2.37 -5.52 4.30
C ILE A 2 -3.29 -4.44 3.71
N SER A 3 -4.20 -3.91 4.51
CA SER A 3 -5.12 -2.83 4.13
C SER A 3 -4.41 -1.48 3.98
N ASP A 4 -5.00 -0.51 3.29
CA ASP A 4 -4.39 0.83 3.13
C ASP A 4 -4.16 1.55 4.47
N GLU A 5 -5.05 1.34 5.45
CA GLU A 5 -4.87 1.90 6.79
C GLU A 5 -3.66 1.27 7.50
N GLU A 6 -3.55 -0.06 7.48
CA GLU A 6 -2.38 -0.76 8.02
C GLU A 6 -1.10 -0.32 7.29
N ARG A 7 -1.15 -0.10 5.97
CA ARG A 7 -0.03 0.43 5.19
C ARG A 7 0.41 1.81 5.70
N ARG A 8 -0.55 2.71 5.92
CA ARG A 8 -0.28 4.08 6.43
C ARG A 8 0.27 4.05 7.85
N GLU A 9 -0.27 3.20 8.72
CA GLU A 9 0.22 3.05 10.09
C GLU A 9 1.68 2.58 10.11
N VAL A 10 2.01 1.53 9.34
CA VAL A 10 3.38 1.02 9.26
C VAL A 10 4.32 2.06 8.67
N ALA A 11 3.90 2.78 7.61
CA ALA A 11 4.68 3.87 7.04
C ALA A 11 4.96 4.99 8.06
N ALA A 12 3.97 5.36 8.88
CA ALA A 12 4.14 6.36 9.93
C ALA A 12 5.13 5.88 11.01
N ARG A 13 5.02 4.62 11.44
CA ARG A 13 5.94 4.00 12.39
C ARG A 13 7.38 3.98 11.86
N LEU A 14 7.57 3.59 10.60
CA LEU A 14 8.90 3.58 9.96
C LEU A 14 9.52 4.98 9.90
N ARG A 15 8.74 6.01 9.56
CA ARG A 15 9.22 7.41 9.59
C ARG A 15 9.55 7.88 11.01
N GLY A 16 8.82 7.40 12.01
CA GLY A 16 9.09 7.69 13.43
C GLY A 16 10.39 7.08 13.95
N LEU A 17 10.98 6.11 13.23
CA LEU A 17 12.30 5.54 13.56
C LEU A 17 13.47 6.41 13.07
N ASP A 18 13.20 7.49 12.35
CA ASP A 18 14.21 8.43 11.85
C ASP A 18 14.76 9.31 12.98
N GLU A 19 15.47 8.70 13.93
CA GLU A 19 16.32 9.40 14.89
C GLU A 19 17.69 9.66 14.27
N ALA A 20 17.81 10.85 13.67
CA ALA A 20 19.03 11.61 13.43
C ALA A 20 20.36 10.81 13.43
N THR A 21 20.58 9.96 12.43
CA THR A 21 21.92 9.40 12.14
C THR A 21 22.76 10.42 11.35
N ALA A 22 22.92 11.61 11.91
CA ALA A 22 23.62 12.73 11.27
C ALA A 22 25.15 12.51 11.12
N THR A 23 25.70 11.38 11.57
CA THR A 23 27.16 11.20 11.69
C THR A 23 27.79 10.37 10.56
N LEU A 24 27.04 9.52 9.86
CA LEU A 24 27.60 8.59 8.86
C LEU A 24 27.29 8.97 7.40
N SER A 25 26.27 9.80 7.15
CA SER A 25 25.91 10.24 5.79
C SER A 25 26.93 11.20 5.15
N GLN A 26 27.95 11.63 5.91
CA GLN A 26 29.02 12.50 5.42
C GLN A 26 30.16 11.74 4.73
N VAL A 27 30.27 10.43 4.94
CA VAL A 27 31.41 9.61 4.45
C VAL A 27 31.04 8.77 3.23
N TYR A 28 29.77 8.35 3.14
CA TYR A 28 29.26 7.49 2.07
C TYR A 28 28.23 8.24 1.25
N SER A 29 28.10 7.89 -0.03
CA SER A 29 26.93 8.32 -0.79
C SER A 29 25.66 7.81 -0.12
N ARG A 30 24.54 8.50 -0.33
CA ARG A 30 23.26 8.10 0.24
C ARG A 30 22.87 6.66 -0.11
N GLN A 31 23.13 6.25 -1.35
CA GLN A 31 22.87 4.88 -1.81
C GLN A 31 23.71 3.84 -1.07
N GLU A 32 25.00 4.10 -0.86
CA GLU A 32 25.89 3.21 -0.11
C GLU A 32 25.50 3.14 1.36
N TYR A 33 25.12 4.28 1.96
CA TYR A 33 24.62 4.33 3.32
C TYR A 33 23.34 3.52 3.49
N ASP A 34 22.35 3.72 2.62
CA ASP A 34 21.07 3.00 2.66
C ASP A 34 21.30 1.48 2.47
N ALA A 35 22.16 1.07 1.54
CA ALA A 35 22.50 -0.34 1.32
C ALA A 35 23.18 -0.98 2.55
N MET A 36 24.07 -0.24 3.22
CA MET A 36 24.72 -0.68 4.45
C MET A 36 23.71 -0.83 5.60
N VAL A 37 22.80 0.12 5.76
CA VAL A 37 21.73 0.08 6.77
C VAL A 37 20.81 -1.12 6.52
N LEU A 38 20.37 -1.34 5.28
CA LEU A 38 19.53 -2.51 4.93
C LEU A 38 20.27 -3.83 5.18
N SER A 39 21.58 -3.89 4.89
CA SER A 39 22.41 -5.07 5.17
C SER A 39 22.56 -5.33 6.67
N ALA A 40 22.74 -4.28 7.47
CA ALA A 40 22.80 -4.37 8.93
C ALA A 40 21.46 -4.83 9.52
N ILE A 41 20.34 -4.28 9.04
CA ILE A 41 19.00 -4.75 9.40
C ILE A 41 18.90 -6.25 9.10
N ARG A 42 19.19 -6.69 7.86
CA ARG A 42 19.13 -8.10 7.46
C ARG A 42 19.97 -9.02 8.35
N ALA A 43 21.18 -8.59 8.71
CA ALA A 43 22.06 -9.37 9.59
C ALA A 43 21.49 -9.54 11.02
N VAL A 44 20.72 -8.57 11.50
CA VAL A 44 20.10 -8.58 12.84
C VAL A 44 18.77 -9.33 12.87
N VAL A 45 17.89 -9.12 11.89
CA VAL A 45 16.56 -9.77 11.84
C VAL A 45 16.59 -11.17 11.21
N GLY A 46 17.66 -11.55 10.51
CA GLY A 46 17.77 -12.84 9.83
C GLY A 46 16.86 -12.95 8.60
N GLU A 47 16.45 -14.17 8.24
CA GLU A 47 15.47 -14.44 7.18
C GLU A 47 14.03 -14.17 7.65
N GLY A 48 13.78 -12.96 8.15
CA GLY A 48 12.45 -12.52 8.53
C GLY A 48 11.69 -11.90 7.36
N ASP A 49 10.36 -11.86 7.48
CA ASP A 49 9.45 -11.31 6.46
C ASP A 49 9.51 -9.78 6.33
N ILE A 50 10.36 -9.08 7.10
CA ILE A 50 10.41 -7.61 7.14
C ILE A 50 10.61 -6.97 5.76
N PHE A 51 11.47 -7.56 4.91
CA PHE A 51 11.69 -7.05 3.56
C PHE A 51 10.52 -7.36 2.61
N HIS A 52 9.80 -8.46 2.85
CA HIS A 52 8.59 -8.79 2.09
C HIS A 52 7.46 -7.84 2.48
N LEU A 53 7.30 -7.56 3.78
CA LEU A 53 6.37 -6.55 4.29
C LEU A 53 6.70 -5.14 3.77
N LEU A 54 7.98 -4.77 3.72
CA LEU A 54 8.41 -3.50 3.12
C LEU A 54 8.13 -3.45 1.62
N ALA A 55 8.34 -4.55 0.90
CA ALA A 55 7.99 -4.65 -0.51
C ALA A 55 6.47 -4.48 -0.71
N ASP A 56 5.64 -5.17 0.07
CA ASP A 56 4.17 -5.04 0.00
C ASP A 56 3.67 -3.62 0.28
N LEU A 57 4.42 -2.83 1.07
CA LEU A 57 4.12 -1.41 1.33
C LEU A 57 4.43 -0.51 0.13
N ILE A 58 5.51 -0.81 -0.58
CA ILE A 58 6.00 0.00 -1.72
C ILE A 58 5.30 -0.40 -3.01
N ASP A 59 5.29 -1.70 -3.30
CA ASP A 59 4.69 -2.31 -4.47
C ASP A 59 3.20 -2.55 -4.20
N ARG A 60 2.36 -1.71 -4.80
CA ARG A 60 0.91 -1.85 -4.69
C ARG A 60 0.46 -2.91 -5.69
N PRO A 61 -0.36 -3.89 -5.28
CA PRO A 61 -0.96 -4.80 -6.23
C PRO A 61 -1.88 -4.01 -7.16
N THR A 62 -2.11 -4.52 -8.36
CA THR A 62 -3.06 -3.95 -9.31
C THR A 62 -4.37 -4.72 -9.26
N CYS A 63 -5.47 -4.09 -9.65
CA CYS A 63 -6.76 -4.75 -9.79
C CYS A 63 -7.59 -4.16 -10.92
N GLU A 64 -8.59 -4.93 -11.35
CA GLU A 64 -9.69 -4.48 -12.18
C GLU A 64 -10.94 -4.37 -11.29
N LEU A 65 -11.81 -3.42 -11.61
CA LEU A 65 -13.10 -3.22 -10.93
C LEU A 65 -14.24 -3.62 -11.85
N ASP A 66 -14.55 -4.91 -11.82
CA ASP A 66 -15.58 -5.51 -12.66
C ASP A 66 -16.95 -4.99 -12.24
N HIS A 67 -17.64 -4.31 -13.15
CA HIS A 67 -19.03 -3.90 -12.92
C HIS A 67 -19.93 -5.13 -12.80
N ILE A 68 -20.64 -5.25 -11.66
CA ILE A 68 -21.55 -6.36 -11.38
C ILE A 68 -22.99 -5.94 -11.58
N ASP A 69 -23.38 -4.81 -10.98
CA ASP A 69 -24.78 -4.38 -10.95
C ASP A 69 -24.91 -2.87 -10.73
N THR A 70 -26.13 -2.36 -10.92
CA THR A 70 -26.51 -0.98 -10.60
C THR A 70 -27.81 -0.96 -9.82
N ASP A 71 -27.73 -0.63 -8.53
CA ASP A 71 -28.87 -0.52 -7.64
C ASP A 71 -29.45 0.91 -7.66
N PRO A 72 -30.78 1.08 -7.58
CA PRO A 72 -31.36 2.39 -7.30
C PRO A 72 -31.11 2.76 -5.83
N ALA A 73 -30.29 3.77 -5.57
CA ALA A 73 -30.10 4.28 -4.22
C ALA A 73 -31.38 4.97 -3.71
N GLN A 74 -31.53 5.06 -2.38
CA GLN A 74 -32.70 5.68 -1.73
C GLN A 74 -32.95 7.14 -2.11
N ASP A 75 -31.91 7.85 -2.55
CA ASP A 75 -31.95 9.25 -2.99
C ASP A 75 -32.21 9.42 -4.49
N GLY A 76 -32.38 8.31 -5.23
CA GLY A 76 -32.71 8.30 -6.66
C GLY A 76 -31.49 8.27 -7.58
N TYR A 77 -30.26 8.25 -7.06
CA TYR A 77 -29.05 8.11 -7.87
C TYR A 77 -28.66 6.64 -8.07
N PRO A 78 -28.12 6.25 -9.23
CA PRO A 78 -27.67 4.88 -9.45
C PRO A 78 -26.41 4.59 -8.61
N LEU A 79 -26.47 3.56 -7.78
CA LEU A 79 -25.34 3.00 -7.05
C LEU A 79 -24.72 1.89 -7.90
N ARG A 80 -23.51 2.08 -8.41
CA ARG A 80 -22.83 1.03 -9.17
C ARG A 80 -22.03 0.15 -8.23
N LEU A 81 -22.17 -1.16 -8.40
CA LEU A 81 -21.44 -2.16 -7.63
C LEU A 81 -20.34 -2.75 -8.51
N HIS A 82 -19.11 -2.68 -8.02
CA HIS A 82 -17.95 -3.27 -8.66
C HIS A 82 -17.30 -4.35 -7.77
N GLU A 83 -16.84 -5.46 -8.34
CA GLU A 83 -15.99 -6.43 -7.65
C GLU A 83 -14.52 -6.09 -7.90
N CYS A 84 -13.71 -6.04 -6.84
CA CYS A 84 -12.26 -5.99 -7.01
C CYS A 84 -11.71 -7.37 -7.37
N SER A 85 -11.04 -7.51 -8.52
CA SER A 85 -10.45 -8.78 -8.96
C SER A 85 -9.37 -9.33 -8.01
N ASN A 86 -8.69 -8.43 -7.27
CA ASN A 86 -7.63 -8.79 -6.33
C ASN A 86 -8.19 -9.25 -4.96
N CYS A 87 -9.09 -8.47 -4.34
CA CYS A 87 -9.57 -8.77 -2.98
C CYS A 87 -11.00 -9.35 -2.89
N ARG A 88 -11.71 -9.46 -4.02
CA ARG A 88 -13.08 -10.00 -4.15
C ARG A 88 -14.15 -9.30 -3.31
N ARG A 89 -13.88 -8.06 -2.87
CA ARG A 89 -14.85 -7.25 -2.12
C ARG A 89 -15.58 -6.28 -3.04
N LEU A 90 -16.83 -6.00 -2.67
CA LEU A 90 -17.70 -5.06 -3.38
C LEU A 90 -17.31 -3.62 -3.06
N CYS A 91 -17.16 -2.82 -4.12
CA CYS A 91 -16.90 -1.39 -4.09
C CYS A 91 -18.15 -0.67 -4.59
N TYR A 92 -18.69 0.23 -3.77
CA TYR A 92 -19.91 0.97 -4.09
C TYR A 92 -19.54 2.36 -4.60
N GLU A 93 -19.92 2.64 -5.84
CA GLU A 93 -19.67 3.92 -6.51
C GLU A 93 -20.98 4.71 -6.65
N ILE A 94 -20.96 5.98 -6.28
CA ILE A 94 -22.09 6.91 -6.55
C ILE A 94 -21.65 7.99 -7.55
N TYR A 95 -20.42 8.50 -7.43
CA TYR A 95 -19.91 9.60 -8.26
C TYR A 95 -18.38 9.53 -8.46
N GLY A 96 -17.90 8.77 -9.45
CA GLY A 96 -16.52 8.86 -9.97
C GLY A 96 -15.80 7.53 -10.12
N GLU A 97 -14.70 7.53 -10.89
CA GLU A 97 -13.84 6.36 -11.07
C GLU A 97 -12.94 6.15 -9.84
N PHE A 98 -12.79 4.89 -9.41
CA PHE A 98 -11.84 4.56 -8.35
C PHE A 98 -10.44 4.48 -8.94
N GLU A 99 -9.51 5.32 -8.44
CA GLU A 99 -8.08 5.15 -8.72
C GLU A 99 -7.49 3.95 -7.94
N TYR A 100 -8.08 3.63 -6.79
CA TYR A 100 -7.64 2.54 -5.92
C TYR A 100 -8.83 1.77 -5.34
N CYS A 101 -8.68 0.47 -5.13
CA CYS A 101 -9.64 -0.32 -4.38
C CYS A 101 -9.68 0.15 -2.91
N PRO A 102 -10.84 0.58 -2.38
CA PRO A 102 -10.95 1.08 -1.01
C PRO A 102 -10.69 0.01 0.07
N HIS A 103 -10.72 -1.27 -0.30
CA HIS A 103 -10.54 -2.37 0.65
C HIS A 103 -9.11 -2.88 0.74
N CYS A 104 -8.39 -2.97 -0.38
CA CYS A 104 -7.04 -3.53 -0.41
C CYS A 104 -5.95 -2.53 -0.85
N GLY A 105 -6.32 -1.32 -1.28
CA GLY A 105 -5.39 -0.31 -1.76
C GLY A 105 -4.72 -0.64 -3.09
N ALA A 106 -5.23 -1.65 -3.81
CA ALA A 106 -4.74 -2.00 -5.13
C ALA A 106 -5.04 -0.88 -6.13
N GLU A 107 -4.10 -0.58 -7.02
CA GLU A 107 -4.29 0.41 -8.08
C GLU A 107 -5.22 -0.16 -9.16
N VAL A 108 -6.24 0.62 -9.54
CA VAL A 108 -7.20 0.20 -10.55
C VAL A 108 -6.60 0.43 -11.93
N GLN A 109 -6.52 -0.63 -12.74
CA GLN A 109 -6.10 -0.55 -14.13
C GLN A 109 -7.32 -0.41 -15.05
N GLU A 110 -7.18 0.39 -16.11
CA GLU A 110 -8.17 0.58 -17.19
C GLU A 110 -8.36 -0.68 -18.04
#